data_AF-A0A0A2WBD0-F1
#
_entry.id   AF-A0A0A2WBD0-F1
#
_cell.length_a   1.000
_cell.length_b   1.000
_cell.length_c   1.000
_cell.angle_alpha   90.00
_cell.angle_beta   90.00
_cell.angle_gamma   90.00
#
_symmetry.space_group_name_H-M   'P 1'
#
loop_
_entity.id
_entity.type
_entity.pdbx_description
1 polymer ?
#
loop_
_entity_poly.entity_id
_entity_poly.type
_entity_poly.pdbx_seq_one_letter_code
_entity_poly.pdbx_strand_id
1 'polypeptide(L)'
;MAPNNQLGKRVKLTQVRRPFIVGTTAVPFSETNPRPVGAPDNHTHSWSVFVKGLEDTDITYWLRRVQFKLHESIPNHVRMIEGETGKPFMVSETGWGEFDITVKLYYVNESGEKPQTLYHYLRLHPFGRTEEEKQAMVTNNGEVRAWSYEEQLFNEPYEVFFNILTSGAVPKGWKTAAGGKAVGHDSPAQQAGAAV
;
A
#
# COMPACT_ATOMS: atom_id res chain seq x y z
N MET A 1 33.16 -14.87 4.97
CA MET A 1 32.74 -13.64 5.69
C MET A 1 31.29 -13.39 5.32
N ALA A 2 30.34 -13.51 6.26
CA ALA A 2 28.96 -13.12 6.00
C ALA A 2 28.92 -11.61 5.73
N PRO A 3 28.14 -11.12 4.74
CA PRO A 3 28.08 -9.71 4.44
C PRO A 3 27.69 -8.90 5.68
N ASN A 4 28.43 -7.83 5.93
CA ASN A 4 28.21 -6.95 7.08
C ASN A 4 26.82 -6.31 6.91
N ASN A 5 25.84 -6.76 7.68
CA ASN A 5 24.48 -6.28 7.55
C ASN A 5 24.36 -4.89 8.16
N GLN A 6 24.44 -3.87 7.32
CA GLN A 6 24.34 -2.45 7.70
C GLN A 6 23.01 -2.09 8.39
N LEU A 7 21.99 -2.95 8.29
CA LEU A 7 20.65 -2.74 8.86
C LEU A 7 20.53 -3.11 10.35
N GLY A 8 21.58 -3.70 10.95
CA GLY A 8 21.60 -4.02 12.38
C GLY A 8 20.88 -5.31 12.78
N LYS A 9 20.41 -5.35 14.03
CA LYS A 9 19.76 -6.53 14.65
C LYS A 9 18.29 -6.64 14.23
N ARG A 10 17.78 -7.87 14.18
CA ARG A 10 16.34 -8.16 14.00
C ARG A 10 15.65 -8.29 15.35
N VAL A 11 14.40 -7.85 15.42
CA VAL A 11 13.55 -7.99 16.60
C VAL A 11 12.92 -9.39 16.59
N LYS A 12 13.49 -10.32 17.34
CA LYS A 12 13.07 -11.73 17.34
C LYS A 12 11.63 -11.90 17.83
N LEU A 13 10.97 -12.96 17.36
CA LEU A 13 9.61 -13.36 17.78
C LEU A 13 8.56 -12.24 17.65
N THR A 14 8.81 -11.27 16.77
CA THR A 14 7.96 -10.10 16.57
C THR A 14 7.46 -10.08 15.14
N GLN A 15 6.15 -9.91 14.96
CA GLN A 15 5.51 -9.71 13.67
C GLN A 15 4.73 -8.40 13.71
N VAL A 16 4.95 -7.54 12.71
CA VAL A 16 4.16 -6.32 12.53
C VAL A 16 3.29 -6.47 11.30
N ARG A 17 2.01 -6.07 11.41
CA ARG A 17 1.03 -6.14 10.32
C ARG A 17 0.71 -4.74 9.81
N ARG A 18 0.66 -4.58 8.50
CA ARG A 18 0.30 -3.32 7.84
C ARG A 18 -0.83 -3.57 6.85
N PRO A 19 -2.08 -3.22 7.20
CA PRO A 19 -3.20 -3.42 6.29
C PRO A 19 -3.19 -2.37 5.18
N PHE A 20 -3.60 -2.78 3.99
CA PHE A 20 -3.73 -1.92 2.83
C PHE A 20 -4.81 -2.46 1.89
N ILE A 21 -5.11 -1.69 0.85
CA ILE A 21 -6.01 -2.05 -0.23
C ILE A 21 -5.20 -2.09 -1.52
N VAL A 22 -5.31 -3.19 -2.25
CA VAL A 22 -5.02 -3.23 -3.69
C VAL A 22 -6.36 -3.27 -4.42
N GLY A 23 -6.52 -2.49 -5.47
CA GLY A 23 -7.81 -2.45 -6.14
C GLY A 23 -7.81 -1.76 -7.47
N THR A 24 -8.94 -1.94 -8.16
CA THR A 24 -9.30 -1.19 -9.35
C THR A 24 -10.67 -0.56 -9.19
N THR A 25 -10.83 0.63 -9.79
CA THR A 25 -12.14 1.20 -10.09
C THR A 25 -12.29 1.38 -11.59
N ALA A 26 -13.51 1.24 -12.10
CA ALA A 26 -13.83 1.47 -13.51
C ALA A 26 -15.17 2.17 -13.66
N VAL A 27 -15.27 3.07 -14.64
CA VAL A 27 -16.50 3.80 -14.97
C VAL A 27 -16.71 3.71 -16.48
N PRO A 28 -17.89 3.26 -16.96
CA PRO A 28 -18.20 3.27 -18.38
C PRO A 28 -18.25 4.70 -18.91
N PHE A 29 -17.90 4.90 -20.17
CA PHE A 29 -18.09 6.20 -20.79
C PHE A 29 -19.57 6.55 -20.96
N SER A 30 -19.91 7.78 -20.63
CA SER A 30 -21.27 8.31 -20.65
C SER A 30 -21.24 9.83 -20.77
N GLU A 31 -22.40 10.49 -20.71
CA GLU A 31 -22.47 11.96 -20.62
C GLU A 31 -21.79 12.51 -19.37
N THR A 32 -21.81 11.77 -18.24
CA THR A 32 -21.20 12.17 -16.96
C THR A 32 -19.74 11.73 -16.82
N ASN A 33 -19.28 10.80 -17.66
CA ASN A 33 -17.88 10.36 -17.77
C ASN A 33 -17.51 10.28 -19.25
N PRO A 34 -17.30 11.43 -19.93
CA PRO A 34 -17.05 11.43 -21.37
C PRO A 34 -15.72 10.76 -21.68
N ARG A 35 -15.65 10.13 -22.86
CA ARG A 35 -14.39 9.59 -23.39
C ARG A 35 -13.35 10.72 -23.48
N PRO A 36 -12.15 10.57 -22.90
CA PRO A 36 -11.09 11.56 -23.01
C PRO A 36 -10.66 11.81 -24.46
N VAL A 37 -10.29 13.05 -24.77
CA VAL A 37 -9.77 13.41 -26.09
C VAL A 37 -8.52 12.59 -26.40
N GLY A 38 -8.52 11.89 -27.55
CA GLY A 38 -7.41 11.04 -27.98
C GLY A 38 -7.45 9.60 -27.44
N ALA A 39 -8.44 9.24 -26.61
CA ALA A 39 -8.65 7.83 -26.25
C ALA A 39 -9.13 7.03 -27.48
N PRO A 40 -8.61 5.81 -27.73
CA PRO A 40 -9.02 4.99 -28.86
C PRO A 40 -10.52 4.72 -28.94
N ASP A 41 -11.03 4.59 -30.18
CA ASP A 41 -12.48 4.55 -30.40
C ASP A 41 -13.19 3.30 -29.87
N ASN A 42 -12.44 2.21 -29.70
CA ASN A 42 -12.92 0.97 -29.13
C ASN A 42 -12.88 0.96 -27.59
N HIS A 43 -12.31 1.98 -26.92
CA HIS A 43 -12.31 2.04 -25.47
C HIS A 43 -13.71 2.36 -24.94
N THR A 44 -14.10 1.68 -23.87
CA THR A 44 -15.46 1.77 -23.30
C THR A 44 -15.49 2.28 -21.87
N HIS A 45 -14.37 2.22 -21.15
CA HIS A 45 -14.27 2.61 -19.75
C HIS A 45 -13.02 3.48 -19.50
N SER A 46 -13.12 4.36 -18.52
CA SER A 46 -11.97 4.84 -17.74
C SER A 46 -11.80 3.93 -16.53
N TRP A 47 -10.56 3.62 -16.17
CA TRP A 47 -10.27 2.78 -15.02
C TRP A 47 -8.98 3.22 -14.33
N SER A 48 -8.86 2.89 -13.04
CA SER A 48 -7.67 3.13 -12.25
C SER A 48 -7.31 1.88 -11.47
N VAL A 49 -6.02 1.55 -11.41
CA VAL A 49 -5.45 0.56 -10.48
C VAL A 49 -4.67 1.30 -9.41
N PHE A 50 -4.76 0.86 -8.16
CA PHE A 50 -4.07 1.51 -7.06
C PHE A 50 -3.70 0.57 -5.92
N VAL A 51 -2.75 1.06 -5.11
CA VAL A 51 -2.42 0.57 -3.77
C VAL A 51 -2.54 1.74 -2.79
N LYS A 52 -3.28 1.56 -1.69
CA LYS A 52 -3.47 2.61 -0.68
C LYS A 52 -3.68 2.04 0.73
N GLY A 53 -3.48 2.85 1.76
CA GLY A 53 -3.86 2.50 3.12
C GLY A 53 -5.37 2.46 3.33
N LEU A 54 -5.80 1.86 4.44
CA LEU A 54 -7.19 1.95 4.90
C LEU A 54 -7.51 3.37 5.38
N GLU A 55 -8.71 3.85 5.08
CA GLU A 55 -9.20 5.16 5.56
C GLU A 55 -8.20 6.30 5.33
N ASP A 56 -7.49 6.27 4.19
CA ASP A 56 -6.46 7.22 3.79
C ASP A 56 -5.27 7.33 4.78
N THR A 57 -5.05 6.28 5.58
CA THR A 57 -3.83 6.10 6.37
C THR A 57 -2.62 6.10 5.45
N ASP A 58 -1.60 6.90 5.79
CA ASP A 58 -0.37 6.90 5.01
C ASP A 58 0.31 5.52 5.10
N ILE A 59 0.86 5.07 3.98
CA ILE A 59 1.62 3.81 3.92
C ILE A 59 3.04 4.02 3.35
N THR A 60 3.39 5.28 3.05
CA THR A 60 4.67 5.62 2.41
C THR A 60 5.87 5.43 3.34
N TYR A 61 5.65 5.38 4.65
CA TYR A 61 6.69 5.09 5.65
C TYR A 61 7.22 3.64 5.58
N TRP A 62 6.48 2.70 4.99
CA TRP A 62 6.94 1.31 4.83
C TRP A 62 6.95 0.83 3.37
N LEU A 63 6.13 1.45 2.51
CA LEU A 63 6.08 1.19 1.08
C LEU A 63 6.70 2.36 0.31
N ARG A 64 7.84 2.13 -0.34
CA ARG A 64 8.56 3.18 -1.08
C ARG A 64 7.95 3.44 -2.45
N ARG A 65 7.65 2.38 -3.18
CA ARG A 65 7.12 2.46 -4.56
C ARG A 65 6.39 1.20 -4.96
N VAL A 66 5.53 1.34 -5.96
CA VAL A 66 4.76 0.24 -6.54
C VAL A 66 4.99 0.21 -8.04
N GLN A 67 5.27 -0.98 -8.57
CA GLN A 67 5.24 -1.24 -10.00
C GLN A 67 3.92 -1.89 -10.39
N PHE A 68 3.25 -1.34 -11.38
CA PHE A 68 2.10 -1.94 -12.05
C PHE A 68 2.56 -2.45 -13.42
N LYS A 69 2.49 -3.77 -13.65
CA LYS A 69 2.60 -4.35 -15.00
C LYS A 69 1.19 -4.59 -15.53
N LEU A 70 0.79 -3.77 -16.49
CA LEU A 70 -0.44 -3.84 -17.25
C LEU A 70 -0.31 -4.84 -18.41
N HIS A 71 -1.41 -5.04 -19.16
CA HIS A 71 -1.39 -5.83 -20.38
C HIS A 71 -0.43 -5.24 -21.42
N GLU A 72 0.30 -6.10 -22.14
CA GLU A 72 1.42 -5.71 -23.01
C GLU A 72 1.00 -4.87 -24.23
N SER A 73 -0.29 -4.90 -24.59
CA SER A 73 -0.87 -4.04 -25.63
C SER A 73 -0.97 -2.56 -25.23
N ILE A 74 -0.83 -2.24 -23.93
CA ILE A 74 -0.90 -0.86 -23.44
C ILE A 74 0.49 -0.22 -23.55
N PRO A 75 0.63 0.96 -24.17
CA PRO A 75 1.91 1.66 -24.22
C PRO A 75 2.48 1.90 -22.81
N ASN A 76 3.78 1.66 -22.66
CA ASN A 76 4.47 1.73 -21.37
C ASN A 76 3.80 0.86 -20.30
N HIS A 77 3.43 -0.39 -20.63
CA HIS A 77 2.67 -1.27 -19.73
C HIS A 77 3.35 -1.56 -18.38
N VAL A 78 4.63 -1.28 -18.19
CA VAL A 78 5.29 -1.31 -16.87
C VAL A 78 5.41 0.11 -16.32
N ARG A 79 4.62 0.45 -15.30
CA ARG A 79 4.60 1.77 -14.66
C ARG A 79 5.17 1.68 -13.25
N MET A 80 6.10 2.56 -12.89
CA MET A 80 6.67 2.66 -11.55
C MET A 80 6.17 3.93 -10.88
N ILE A 81 5.51 3.80 -9.73
CA ILE A 81 4.95 4.91 -8.97
C ILE A 81 5.71 5.03 -7.65
N GLU A 82 6.41 6.14 -7.47
CA GLU A 82 7.08 6.47 -6.21
C GLU A 82 6.06 6.98 -5.18
N GLY A 83 6.34 6.76 -3.90
CA GLY A 83 5.43 7.12 -2.81
C GLY A 83 5.39 8.62 -2.57
N GLU A 84 4.18 9.15 -2.48
CA GLU A 84 3.92 10.54 -2.08
C GLU A 84 2.93 10.54 -0.91
N THR A 85 3.31 11.14 0.22
CA THR A 85 2.50 11.14 1.43
C THR A 85 1.11 11.72 1.17
N GLY A 86 0.08 10.99 1.61
CA GLY A 86 -1.32 11.39 1.43
C GLY A 86 -1.90 11.12 0.04
N LYS A 87 -1.15 10.46 -0.86
CA LYS A 87 -1.64 10.00 -2.16
C LYS A 87 -1.57 8.48 -2.29
N PRO A 88 -2.53 7.86 -3.03
CA PRO A 88 -2.42 6.46 -3.39
C PRO A 88 -1.32 6.25 -4.45
N PHE A 89 -0.71 5.06 -4.46
CA PHE A 89 0.07 4.62 -5.62
C PHE A 89 -0.93 4.25 -6.71
N MET A 90 -1.01 5.00 -7.80
CA MET A 90 -2.12 4.85 -8.75
C MET A 90 -1.66 5.03 -10.20
N VAL A 91 -2.31 4.28 -11.09
CA VAL A 91 -2.28 4.48 -12.53
C VAL A 91 -3.72 4.54 -13.04
N SER A 92 -4.02 5.54 -13.86
CA SER A 92 -5.30 5.68 -14.55
C SER A 92 -5.11 5.51 -16.04
N GLU A 93 -6.02 4.78 -16.68
CA GLU A 93 -5.99 4.44 -18.10
C GLU A 93 -7.43 4.34 -18.64
N THR A 94 -7.54 4.12 -19.94
CA THR A 94 -8.82 3.79 -20.59
C THR A 94 -8.71 2.43 -21.27
N GLY A 95 -9.83 1.75 -21.49
CA GLY A 95 -9.80 0.44 -22.13
C GLY A 95 -11.17 -0.18 -22.30
N TRP A 96 -11.18 -1.41 -22.81
CA TRP A 96 -12.39 -2.21 -23.05
C TRP A 96 -12.28 -3.64 -22.53
N GLY A 97 -11.07 -4.09 -22.18
CA GLY A 97 -10.80 -5.45 -21.72
C GLY A 97 -10.45 -5.52 -20.24
N GLU A 98 -10.80 -6.65 -19.64
CA GLU A 98 -10.38 -7.07 -18.29
C GLU A 98 -9.12 -7.94 -18.39
N PHE A 99 -8.21 -7.83 -17.43
CA PHE A 99 -6.95 -8.59 -17.42
C PHE A 99 -6.29 -8.59 -16.04
N ASP A 100 -5.34 -9.51 -15.83
CA ASP A 100 -4.49 -9.53 -14.64
C ASP A 100 -3.45 -8.41 -14.66
N ILE A 101 -3.43 -7.60 -13.61
CA ILE A 101 -2.39 -6.60 -13.34
C ILE A 101 -1.42 -7.19 -12.32
N THR A 102 -0.15 -7.28 -12.68
CA THR A 102 0.89 -7.62 -11.69
C THR A 102 1.24 -6.38 -10.88
N VAL A 103 1.09 -6.46 -9.56
CA VAL A 103 1.37 -5.37 -8.62
C VAL A 103 2.58 -5.75 -7.78
N LYS A 104 3.69 -5.03 -7.94
CA LYS A 104 4.94 -5.32 -7.22
C LYS A 104 5.28 -4.21 -6.24
N LEU A 105 5.29 -4.56 -4.97
CA LEU A 105 5.53 -3.69 -3.83
C LEU A 105 7.04 -3.63 -3.54
N TYR A 106 7.60 -2.42 -3.48
CA TYR A 106 8.98 -2.19 -3.09
C TYR A 106 9.00 -1.42 -1.77
N TYR A 107 9.58 -2.04 -0.74
CA TYR A 107 9.66 -1.47 0.59
C TYR A 107 10.74 -0.37 0.70
N VAL A 108 10.65 0.40 1.78
CA VAL A 108 11.73 1.32 2.18
C VAL A 108 13.02 0.54 2.44
N ASN A 109 14.18 1.17 2.23
CA ASN A 109 15.47 0.48 2.24
C ASN A 109 15.79 -0.15 3.59
N GLU A 110 15.35 0.50 4.67
CA GLU A 110 15.51 0.10 6.07
C GLU A 110 14.84 -1.25 6.36
N SER A 111 13.82 -1.63 5.57
CA SER A 111 13.16 -2.93 5.73
C SER A 111 14.10 -4.11 5.49
N GLY A 112 15.06 -3.97 4.57
CA GLY A 112 15.84 -5.09 4.04
C GLY A 112 14.98 -6.20 3.42
N GLU A 113 13.69 -5.96 3.18
CA GLU A 113 12.77 -6.94 2.64
C GLU A 113 12.83 -6.98 1.11
N LYS A 114 12.67 -8.18 0.54
CA LYS A 114 12.59 -8.33 -0.91
C LYS A 114 11.26 -7.80 -1.42
N PRO A 115 11.19 -7.23 -2.63
CA PRO A 115 9.92 -6.81 -3.22
C PRO A 115 8.91 -7.96 -3.28
N GLN A 116 7.66 -7.68 -2.94
CA GLN A 116 6.55 -8.64 -2.98
C GLN A 116 5.73 -8.44 -4.24
N THR A 117 5.21 -9.53 -4.81
CA THR A 117 4.36 -9.50 -6.01
C THR A 117 2.97 -10.01 -5.67
N LEU A 118 1.97 -9.27 -6.11
CA LEU A 118 0.54 -9.57 -6.03
C LEU A 118 -0.05 -9.55 -7.44
N TYR A 119 -1.22 -10.15 -7.60
CA TYR A 119 -1.98 -10.13 -8.84
C TYR A 119 -3.37 -9.61 -8.55
N HIS A 120 -3.79 -8.62 -9.32
CA HIS A 120 -5.10 -8.01 -9.19
C HIS A 120 -5.81 -8.03 -10.54
N TYR A 121 -7.00 -8.63 -10.60
CA TYR A 121 -7.76 -8.71 -11.84
C TYR A 121 -8.61 -7.45 -12.04
N LEU A 122 -8.37 -6.72 -13.12
CA LEU A 122 -9.16 -5.55 -13.49
C LEU A 122 -10.59 -5.96 -13.84
N ARG A 123 -11.58 -5.36 -13.18
CA ARG A 123 -13.00 -5.50 -13.50
C ARG A 123 -13.55 -4.21 -14.08
N LEU A 124 -14.11 -4.29 -15.28
CA LEU A 124 -14.83 -3.19 -15.93
C LEU A 124 -16.33 -3.32 -15.70
N HIS A 125 -16.81 -4.56 -15.54
CA HIS A 125 -18.24 -4.85 -15.36
C HIS A 125 -18.55 -5.37 -13.95
N PRO A 126 -19.80 -5.21 -13.47
CA PRO A 126 -20.24 -5.78 -12.20
C PRO A 126 -20.00 -7.30 -12.17
N PHE A 127 -19.45 -7.79 -11.07
CA PHE A 127 -19.07 -9.18 -10.90
C PHE A 127 -19.67 -9.77 -9.62
N GLY A 128 -19.94 -11.06 -9.62
CA GLY A 128 -20.67 -11.74 -8.55
C GLY A 128 -21.41 -12.95 -9.09
N ARG A 129 -21.79 -13.86 -8.19
CA ARG A 129 -22.59 -15.06 -8.50
C ARG A 129 -24.08 -14.74 -8.55
N THR A 130 -24.52 -13.71 -7.82
CA THR A 130 -25.91 -13.23 -7.81
C THR A 130 -26.01 -11.78 -8.28
N GLU A 131 -27.21 -11.33 -8.60
CA GLU A 131 -27.44 -9.93 -8.98
C GLU A 131 -27.22 -8.97 -7.81
N GLU A 132 -27.51 -9.40 -6.57
CA GLU A 132 -27.24 -8.63 -5.36
C GLU A 132 -25.73 -8.42 -5.17
N GLU A 133 -24.92 -9.47 -5.39
CA GLU A 133 -23.46 -9.36 -5.32
C GLU A 133 -22.92 -8.43 -6.41
N LYS A 134 -23.42 -8.53 -7.65
CA LYS A 134 -23.04 -7.61 -8.73
C LYS A 134 -23.40 -6.17 -8.39
N GLN A 135 -24.60 -5.93 -7.88
CA GLN A 135 -25.07 -4.60 -7.52
C GLN A 135 -24.26 -3.99 -6.37
N ALA A 136 -23.76 -4.82 -5.44
CA ALA A 136 -22.90 -4.38 -4.34
C ALA A 136 -21.52 -3.89 -4.81
N MET A 137 -21.05 -4.34 -6.00
CA MET A 137 -19.80 -3.88 -6.59
C MET A 137 -19.93 -2.53 -7.30
N VAL A 138 -21.16 -2.05 -7.53
CA VAL A 138 -21.45 -0.79 -8.22
C VAL A 138 -21.82 0.28 -7.20
N THR A 139 -21.09 1.37 -7.20
CA THR A 139 -21.41 2.54 -6.38
C THR A 139 -22.56 3.35 -6.97
N ASN A 140 -23.11 4.28 -6.19
CA ASN A 140 -24.20 5.16 -6.63
C ASN A 140 -23.89 5.99 -7.89
N ASN A 141 -22.61 6.22 -8.22
CA ASN A 141 -22.19 6.93 -9.43
C ASN A 141 -21.86 6.00 -10.62
N GLY A 142 -22.19 4.70 -10.52
CA GLY A 142 -21.93 3.73 -11.59
C GLY A 142 -20.47 3.27 -11.69
N GLU A 143 -19.64 3.55 -10.69
CA GLU A 143 -18.27 3.05 -10.61
C GLU A 143 -18.29 1.59 -10.13
N VAL A 144 -17.66 0.71 -10.91
CA VAL A 144 -17.40 -0.68 -10.53
C VAL A 144 -16.16 -0.70 -9.64
N ARG A 145 -16.27 -1.29 -8.45
CA ARG A 145 -15.19 -1.47 -7.48
C ARG A 145 -14.80 -2.93 -7.37
N ALA A 146 -13.55 -3.23 -7.70
CA ALA A 146 -12.91 -4.51 -7.40
C ALA A 146 -11.73 -4.26 -6.48
N TRP A 147 -11.97 -4.26 -5.17
CA TRP A 147 -10.97 -3.94 -4.15
C TRP A 147 -10.76 -5.16 -3.26
N SER A 148 -9.50 -5.39 -2.89
CA SER A 148 -9.08 -6.47 -2.00
C SER A 148 -8.37 -5.89 -0.80
N TYR A 149 -8.82 -6.31 0.39
CA TYR A 149 -8.10 -6.06 1.64
C TYR A 149 -6.89 -6.99 1.70
N GLU A 150 -5.74 -6.43 2.01
CA GLU A 150 -4.48 -7.15 2.13
C GLU A 150 -3.77 -6.77 3.44
N GLU A 151 -2.96 -7.69 3.97
CA GLU A 151 -2.07 -7.43 5.11
C GLU A 151 -0.63 -7.72 4.76
N GLN A 152 0.22 -6.70 4.81
CA GLN A 152 1.65 -6.91 4.75
C GLN A 152 2.17 -7.37 6.11
N LEU A 153 2.77 -8.56 6.13
CA LEU A 153 3.39 -9.13 7.33
C LEU A 153 4.90 -8.92 7.28
N PHE A 154 5.43 -8.22 8.28
CA PHE A 154 6.86 -8.06 8.49
C PHE A 154 7.30 -8.92 9.68
N ASN A 155 7.94 -10.05 9.38
CA ASN A 155 8.40 -11.03 10.37
C ASN A 155 9.83 -10.72 10.79
N GLU A 156 10.05 -10.61 12.10
CA GLU A 156 11.33 -10.27 12.70
C GLU A 156 12.03 -9.10 11.98
N PRO A 157 11.36 -7.93 11.87
CA PRO A 157 11.93 -6.78 11.16
C PRO A 157 13.24 -6.33 11.81
N TYR A 158 14.10 -5.67 11.03
CA TYR A 158 15.24 -4.96 11.61
C TYR A 158 14.77 -3.92 12.61
N GLU A 159 15.54 -3.70 13.68
CA GLU A 159 15.20 -2.78 14.76
C GLU A 159 14.90 -1.36 14.25
N VAL A 160 15.69 -0.87 13.28
CA VAL A 160 15.46 0.41 12.60
C VAL A 160 14.09 0.44 11.91
N PHE A 161 13.75 -0.62 11.17
CA PHE A 161 12.46 -0.72 10.47
C PHE A 161 11.29 -0.96 11.42
N PHE A 162 11.49 -1.69 12.51
CA PHE A 162 10.49 -1.86 13.56
C PHE A 162 10.09 -0.50 14.16
N ASN A 163 11.07 0.37 14.41
CA ASN A 163 10.81 1.72 14.90
C ASN A 163 10.00 2.53 13.88
N ILE A 164 10.40 2.51 12.59
CA ILE A 164 9.65 3.15 11.50
C ILE A 164 8.22 2.63 11.44
N LEU A 165 8.06 1.30 11.51
CA LEU A 165 6.75 0.68 11.48
C LEU A 165 5.89 1.16 12.65
N THR A 166 6.41 1.16 13.88
CA THR A 166 5.62 1.48 15.08
C THR A 166 5.39 2.98 15.29
N SER A 167 6.26 3.86 14.78
CA SER A 167 6.07 5.31 14.85
C SER A 167 5.30 5.90 13.68
N GLY A 168 5.39 5.30 12.49
CA GLY A 168 4.79 5.82 11.25
C GLY A 168 3.31 5.51 11.09
N ALA A 169 2.76 4.61 11.89
CA ALA A 169 1.35 4.17 11.83
C ALA A 169 0.40 5.19 12.48
N VAL A 170 0.38 6.42 11.98
CA VAL A 170 -0.49 7.50 12.49
C VAL A 170 -1.65 7.76 11.53
N PRO A 171 -2.91 7.78 12.01
CA PRO A 171 -4.05 8.19 11.19
C PRO A 171 -3.89 9.64 10.70
N LYS A 172 -4.55 9.95 9.57
CA LYS A 172 -4.56 11.30 9.02
C LYS A 172 -5.08 12.31 10.06
N GLY A 173 -4.29 13.33 10.37
CA GLY A 173 -4.63 14.36 11.36
C GLY A 173 -4.25 14.04 12.81
N TRP A 174 -3.65 12.87 13.08
CA TRP A 174 -3.12 12.55 14.40
C TRP A 174 -1.88 13.39 14.69
N LYS A 175 -1.98 14.32 15.65
CA LYS A 175 -0.82 15.06 16.15
C LYS A 175 -0.15 14.20 17.22
N THR A 176 1.04 13.68 16.94
CA THR A 176 1.92 13.15 17.99
C THR A 176 2.13 14.26 19.03
N ALA A 177 1.83 13.99 20.30
CA ALA A 177 2.07 14.94 21.38
C ALA A 177 3.52 15.43 21.29
N ALA A 178 3.72 16.75 21.22
CA ALA A 178 5.04 17.34 21.10
C ALA A 178 5.91 16.92 22.30
N GLY A 179 7.00 16.20 22.02
CA GLY A 179 8.19 16.06 22.87
C GLY A 179 7.96 15.98 24.38
N GLY A 180 7.43 14.87 24.88
CA GLY A 180 7.66 14.49 26.27
C GLY A 180 9.12 14.10 26.45
N LYS A 181 9.92 14.95 27.12
CA LYS A 181 11.28 14.61 27.57
C LYS A 181 11.26 13.22 28.20
N ALA A 182 12.15 12.35 27.74
CA ALA A 182 12.46 11.11 28.42
C ALA A 182 12.87 11.45 29.86
N VAL A 183 12.01 11.12 30.83
CA VAL A 183 12.42 11.06 32.23
C VAL A 183 13.20 9.77 32.35
N GLY A 184 14.52 9.90 32.49
CA GLY A 184 15.44 8.79 32.70
C GLY A 184 14.94 7.94 33.86
N HIS A 185 14.82 6.64 33.59
CA HIS A 185 14.58 5.64 34.63
C HIS A 185 15.92 5.45 35.36
N ASP A 186 16.15 6.23 36.41
CA ASP A 186 17.27 6.00 37.32
C ASP A 186 17.04 4.65 38.02
N SER A 187 17.84 3.67 37.60
CA SER A 187 18.00 2.41 38.34
C SER A 187 18.79 2.72 39.61
N PRO A 188 18.32 2.35 40.81
CA PRO A 188 19.09 2.56 42.02
C PRO A 188 20.34 1.68 41.99
N ALA A 189 21.49 2.33 42.00
CA ALA A 189 22.79 1.71 42.17
C ALA A 189 22.84 0.95 43.50
N GLN A 190 23.16 -0.35 43.40
CA GLN A 190 23.59 -1.19 44.50
C GLN A 190 24.90 -0.61 45.07
N GLN A 191 24.84 0.01 46.24
CA GLN A 191 26.04 0.32 47.03
C GLN A 191 26.20 -0.71 48.15
N ALA A 192 27.27 -1.48 48.02
CA ALA A 192 27.89 -2.26 49.08
C ALA A 192 28.87 -1.38 49.88
N GLY A 193 28.95 -1.60 51.20
CA GLY A 193 29.96 -1.05 52.13
C GLY A 193 29.34 -0.82 53.52
N ALA A 194 29.47 -1.73 54.50
CA ALA A 194 30.64 -2.03 55.35
C ALA A 194 30.80 -1.09 56.58
N ALA A 195 30.79 -1.73 57.77
CA ALA A 195 31.20 -1.27 59.12
C ALA A 195 30.34 -0.15 59.77
N VAL A 196 29.96 -0.21 61.05
CA VAL A 196 30.64 -0.68 62.28
C VAL A 196 29.67 -1.44 63.19
#